data_AF-A0AAV7K573-F1
#
_entry.id   AF-A0AAV7K573-F1
#
_cell.length_a   1.000
_cell.length_b   1.000
_cell.length_c   1.000
_cell.angle_alpha   90.00
_cell.angle_beta   90.00
_cell.angle_gamma   90.00
#
_symmetry.space_group_name_H-M   'P 1'
#
loop_
_entity.id
_entity.type
_entity.pdbx_description
1 polymer ?
#
loop_
_entity_poly.entity_id
_entity_poly.type
_entity_poly.pdbx_seq_one_letter_code
_entity_poly.pdbx_strand_id
1 'polypeptide(L)'
;MKKFIFCSKCDGISIKPQISEGKTFCTNCTEGRGGEVDEQVEEFVRELKCRCPPSIRGCDCSGKLNNIEEHMNGCVKEKMKCQKGCGKVLQKCDTLGHQKECPFRNQRCKYCRKEVQANRTKEHARICLGNPDGVVICPYKEVGCETIEIARKDLDTHITKKMISHQKLLLCELNQLREKMDMKEFEISNLDRWNTSRTRSIWVISALVIMGIAILIQLVLIVNQKQIETSKDNKLLEDKLDILRLYLYLQDNWNGRLKVLNRR
;
A
#
# COMPACT_ATOMS: atom_id res chain seq x y z
N MET A 1 28.41 14.83 -66.59
CA MET A 1 28.49 14.55 -65.14
C MET A 1 27.41 13.52 -64.79
N LYS A 2 27.74 12.44 -64.08
CA LYS A 2 26.73 11.44 -63.66
C LYS A 2 25.89 12.05 -62.54
N LYS A 3 24.57 12.13 -62.71
CA LYS A 3 23.64 12.52 -61.64
C LYS A 3 23.31 11.29 -60.80
N PHE A 4 23.41 11.41 -59.48
CA PHE A 4 23.07 10.36 -58.53
C PHE A 4 21.76 10.72 -57.84
N ILE A 5 20.90 9.73 -57.64
CA ILE A 5 19.58 9.89 -57.02
C ILE A 5 19.66 9.33 -55.60
N PHE A 6 19.44 10.19 -54.62
CA PHE A 6 19.37 9.81 -53.21
C PHE A 6 18.00 10.17 -52.66
N CYS A 7 17.52 9.45 -51.64
CA CYS A 7 16.34 9.92 -50.93
C CYS A 7 16.72 11.13 -50.07
N SER A 8 15.72 11.96 -49.75
CA SER A 8 15.85 13.18 -48.95
C SER A 8 16.74 13.09 -47.69
N LYS A 9 16.81 11.92 -47.04
CA LYS A 9 17.67 11.71 -45.86
C LYS A 9 19.06 11.15 -46.16
N CYS A 10 19.24 10.48 -47.29
CA CYS A 10 20.54 9.93 -47.69
C CYS A 10 21.42 10.96 -48.41
N ASP A 11 20.83 12.09 -48.82
CA ASP A 11 21.56 13.14 -49.53
C ASP A 11 22.68 13.70 -48.64
N GLY A 12 23.91 13.67 -49.15
CA GLY A 12 25.13 14.00 -48.38
C GLY A 12 25.73 12.88 -47.52
N ILE A 13 25.15 11.68 -47.45
CA ILE A 13 25.77 10.52 -46.77
C ILE A 13 26.61 9.74 -47.80
N SER A 14 27.88 9.44 -47.49
CA SER A 14 28.79 8.69 -48.37
C SER A 14 28.41 7.20 -48.46
N ILE A 15 27.30 6.89 -49.13
CA ILE A 15 26.81 5.53 -49.39
C ILE A 15 27.30 5.10 -50.78
N LYS A 16 27.90 3.90 -50.88
CA LYS A 16 28.30 3.33 -52.19
C LYS A 16 27.03 3.00 -53.02
N PRO A 17 26.83 3.60 -54.20
CA PRO A 17 25.65 3.32 -55.02
C PRO A 17 25.67 1.90 -55.62
N GLN A 18 24.52 1.24 -55.67
CA GLN A 18 24.30 -0.02 -56.39
C GLN A 18 23.59 0.27 -57.72
N ILE A 19 23.93 -0.50 -58.78
CA ILE A 19 23.40 -0.31 -60.15
C ILE A 19 22.32 -1.36 -60.41
N SER A 20 21.10 -0.92 -60.73
CA SER A 20 20.07 -1.78 -61.33
C SER A 20 19.53 -1.11 -62.59
N GLU A 21 19.56 -1.80 -63.72
CA GLU A 21 19.09 -1.30 -65.02
C GLU A 21 19.65 0.09 -65.40
N GLY A 22 20.93 0.31 -65.11
CA GLY A 22 21.62 1.56 -65.45
C GLY A 22 21.29 2.77 -64.56
N LYS A 23 20.47 2.60 -63.51
CA LYS A 23 20.15 3.66 -62.53
C LYS A 23 20.64 3.27 -61.12
N THR A 24 21.12 4.25 -60.37
CA THR A 24 21.68 4.09 -59.01
C THR A 24 20.78 4.73 -57.96
N PHE A 25 20.44 4.00 -56.89
CA PHE A 25 19.43 4.41 -55.89
C PHE A 25 19.92 4.28 -54.42
N CYS A 26 19.37 5.08 -53.48
CA CYS A 26 19.63 4.91 -52.03
C CYS A 26 18.97 3.62 -51.50
N THR A 27 19.71 2.81 -50.75
CA THR A 27 19.30 1.46 -50.36
C THR A 27 18.63 1.36 -48.97
N ASN A 28 18.51 2.44 -48.18
CA ASN A 28 18.36 2.27 -46.73
C ASN A 28 17.35 3.17 -45.96
N CYS A 29 16.31 3.76 -46.55
CA CYS A 29 15.34 4.56 -45.78
C CYS A 29 13.89 4.43 -46.25
N THR A 30 12.95 4.21 -45.32
CA THR A 30 11.49 4.05 -45.53
C THR A 30 10.63 5.24 -45.05
N GLU A 31 11.20 6.35 -44.56
CA GLU A 31 10.43 7.53 -44.16
C GLU A 31 11.24 8.83 -44.40
N GLY A 32 10.71 9.81 -45.15
CA GLY A 32 11.46 10.99 -45.58
C GLY A 32 10.69 12.33 -45.63
N ARG A 33 11.43 13.42 -45.34
CA ARG A 33 11.17 14.84 -45.70
C ARG A 33 12.53 15.48 -46.02
N GLY A 34 12.67 16.15 -47.18
CA GLY A 34 13.73 17.13 -47.51
C GLY A 34 14.71 16.79 -48.64
N GLY A 35 14.44 17.20 -49.88
CA GLY A 35 15.33 17.16 -51.06
C GLY A 35 14.59 17.68 -52.30
N GLU A 36 15.29 18.11 -53.38
CA GLU A 36 14.62 18.40 -54.66
C GLU A 36 13.98 17.10 -55.16
N VAL A 37 12.66 17.09 -55.18
CA VAL A 37 11.87 15.93 -55.58
C VAL A 37 11.96 15.81 -57.10
N ASP A 38 12.72 14.84 -57.58
CA ASP A 38 12.64 14.44 -58.98
C ASP A 38 11.32 13.68 -59.17
N GLU A 39 10.31 14.42 -59.64
CA GLU A 39 8.94 13.93 -59.82
C GLU A 39 8.88 12.68 -60.73
N GLN A 40 9.75 12.62 -61.74
CA GLN A 40 9.83 11.47 -62.65
C GLN A 40 10.39 10.23 -61.95
N VAL A 41 11.32 10.42 -61.01
CA VAL A 41 11.88 9.34 -60.22
C VAL A 41 10.90 8.88 -59.15
N GLU A 42 10.19 9.78 -58.49
CA GLU A 42 9.14 9.39 -57.53
C GLU A 42 8.01 8.63 -58.21
N GLU A 43 7.56 9.08 -59.39
CA GLU A 43 6.58 8.37 -60.19
C GLU A 43 7.09 6.97 -60.55
N PHE A 44 8.32 6.87 -61.08
CA PHE A 44 8.94 5.58 -61.40
C PHE A 44 9.05 4.64 -60.19
N VAL A 45 9.41 5.16 -59.01
CA VAL A 45 9.50 4.37 -57.77
C VAL A 45 8.12 3.85 -57.35
N ARG A 46 7.08 4.67 -57.48
CA ARG A 46 5.69 4.27 -57.20
C ARG A 46 5.19 3.18 -58.16
N GLU A 47 5.71 3.15 -59.38
CA GLU A 47 5.40 2.11 -60.37
C GLU A 47 6.15 0.79 -60.18
N LEU A 48 7.14 0.75 -59.28
CA LEU A 48 7.91 -0.47 -59.04
C LEU A 48 7.00 -1.61 -58.56
N LYS A 49 7.20 -2.78 -59.17
CA LYS A 49 6.55 -4.01 -58.75
C LYS A 49 7.19 -4.49 -57.45
N CYS A 50 6.42 -4.47 -56.38
CA CYS A 50 6.84 -5.01 -55.10
C CYS A 50 6.01 -6.25 -54.73
N ARG A 51 6.47 -7.00 -53.74
CA ARG A 51 5.71 -8.08 -53.11
C ARG A 51 5.39 -7.69 -51.68
N CYS A 52 4.24 -8.13 -51.20
CA CYS A 52 3.88 -8.00 -49.79
C CYS A 52 5.01 -8.61 -48.92
N PRO A 53 5.54 -7.94 -47.88
CA PRO A 53 6.58 -8.51 -47.01
C PRO A 53 6.23 -9.90 -46.43
N PRO A 54 4.97 -10.20 -46.06
CA PRO A 54 4.53 -11.56 -45.74
C PRO A 54 4.48 -12.58 -46.91
N SER A 55 4.98 -12.24 -48.10
CA SER A 55 5.01 -13.14 -49.28
C SER A 55 5.71 -14.47 -49.02
N ILE A 56 6.72 -14.49 -48.15
CA ILE A 56 7.44 -15.71 -47.72
C ILE A 56 6.51 -16.71 -46.99
N ARG A 57 5.30 -16.29 -46.57
CA ARG A 57 4.32 -17.12 -45.85
C ARG A 57 2.98 -17.22 -46.61
N GLY A 58 3.04 -17.07 -47.93
CA GLY A 58 1.96 -17.33 -48.89
C GLY A 58 1.00 -16.16 -49.12
N CYS A 59 1.43 -14.92 -48.88
CA CYS A 59 0.70 -13.78 -49.44
C CYS A 59 1.15 -13.58 -50.88
N ASP A 60 0.29 -13.92 -51.84
CA ASP A 60 0.63 -13.87 -53.28
C ASP A 60 0.45 -12.46 -53.87
N CYS A 61 0.10 -11.48 -53.04
CA CYS A 61 -0.08 -10.10 -53.48
C CYS A 61 1.25 -9.50 -53.96
N SER A 62 1.29 -9.23 -55.26
CA SER A 62 2.33 -8.51 -55.97
C SER A 62 1.68 -7.41 -56.81
N GLY A 63 2.30 -6.24 -56.88
CA GLY A 63 1.68 -5.06 -57.49
C GLY A 63 2.59 -3.85 -57.45
N LYS A 64 2.12 -2.72 -57.98
CA LYS A 64 2.82 -1.43 -57.86
C LYS A 64 2.90 -1.01 -56.37
N LEU A 65 3.94 -0.32 -55.97
CA LEU A 65 4.19 0.09 -54.57
C LEU A 65 2.98 0.79 -53.95
N ASN A 66 2.34 1.73 -54.67
CA ASN A 66 1.14 2.45 -54.21
C ASN A 66 -0.04 1.54 -53.85
N ASN A 67 -0.23 0.45 -54.59
CA ASN A 67 -1.34 -0.48 -54.35
C ASN A 67 -1.01 -1.46 -53.22
N ILE A 68 0.27 -1.67 -52.92
CA ILE A 68 0.72 -2.55 -51.84
C ILE A 68 0.55 -1.88 -50.49
N GLU A 69 0.74 -0.57 -50.39
CA GLU A 69 0.47 0.19 -49.16
C GLU A 69 -1.00 0.05 -48.72
N GLU A 70 -1.94 0.17 -49.66
CA GLU A 70 -3.37 -0.05 -49.40
C GLU A 70 -3.65 -1.51 -48.97
N HIS A 71 -3.00 -2.48 -49.64
CA HIS A 71 -3.08 -3.89 -49.25
C HIS A 71 -2.53 -4.15 -47.84
N MET A 72 -1.46 -3.48 -47.41
CA MET A 72 -0.87 -3.69 -46.08
C MET A 72 -1.87 -3.41 -44.96
N ASN A 73 -2.72 -2.38 -45.11
CA ASN A 73 -3.79 -2.06 -44.15
C ASN A 73 -4.87 -3.16 -44.05
N GLY A 74 -5.11 -3.87 -45.15
CA GLY A 74 -6.10 -4.94 -45.27
C GLY A 74 -5.52 -6.35 -45.15
N CYS A 75 -4.20 -6.51 -45.05
CA CYS A 75 -3.55 -7.78 -45.31
C CYS A 75 -3.98 -8.85 -44.30
N VAL A 76 -4.62 -9.90 -44.81
CA VAL A 76 -5.16 -10.99 -44.00
C VAL A 76 -4.04 -11.79 -43.30
N LYS A 77 -2.81 -11.74 -43.83
CA LYS A 77 -1.63 -12.43 -43.29
C LYS A 77 -0.73 -11.52 -42.43
N GLU A 78 -1.15 -10.28 -42.19
CA GLU A 78 -0.45 -9.35 -41.33
C GLU A 78 -0.35 -9.88 -39.89
N LYS A 79 0.80 -9.70 -39.27
CA LYS A 79 1.04 -10.12 -37.89
C LYS A 79 0.59 -9.04 -36.91
N MET A 80 -0.29 -9.41 -36.00
CA MET A 80 -0.78 -8.54 -34.94
C MET A 80 -0.63 -9.19 -33.57
N LYS A 81 -0.38 -8.37 -32.55
CA LYS A 81 -0.36 -8.83 -31.15
C LYS A 81 -1.79 -9.08 -30.68
N CYS A 82 -1.98 -10.07 -29.82
CA CYS A 82 -3.29 -10.33 -29.24
C CYS A 82 -3.83 -9.12 -28.46
N GLN A 83 -5.03 -8.67 -28.82
CA GLN A 83 -5.72 -7.53 -28.19
C GLN A 83 -6.02 -7.75 -26.70
N LYS A 84 -6.12 -9.01 -26.25
CA LYS A 84 -6.33 -9.37 -24.84
C LYS A 84 -5.02 -9.47 -24.05
N GLY A 85 -3.88 -9.15 -24.65
CA GLY A 85 -2.60 -9.08 -23.96
C GLY A 85 -1.96 -10.42 -23.62
N CYS A 86 -2.32 -11.52 -24.31
CA CYS A 86 -1.75 -12.84 -24.03
C CYS A 86 -0.29 -13.02 -24.47
N GLY A 87 0.30 -12.03 -25.14
CA GLY A 87 1.67 -12.05 -25.65
C GLY A 87 1.86 -12.78 -26.98
N LYS A 88 0.87 -13.52 -27.49
CA LYS A 88 0.96 -14.17 -28.82
C LYS A 88 0.88 -13.16 -29.96
N VAL A 89 1.72 -13.35 -30.97
CA VAL A 89 1.67 -12.67 -32.27
C VAL A 89 0.98 -13.60 -33.26
N LEU A 90 -0.10 -13.14 -33.87
CA LEU A 90 -1.03 -13.93 -34.69
C LEU A 90 -1.17 -13.29 -36.07
N GLN A 91 -1.49 -14.08 -37.09
CA GLN A 91 -1.95 -13.49 -38.35
C GLN A 91 -3.37 -12.95 -38.19
N LYS A 92 -3.72 -11.90 -38.94
CA LYS A 92 -5.05 -11.29 -38.92
C LYS A 92 -6.17 -12.31 -39.15
N CYS A 93 -5.99 -13.27 -40.06
CA CYS A 93 -6.91 -14.40 -40.25
C CYS A 93 -7.12 -15.27 -39.00
N ASP A 94 -6.06 -15.52 -38.23
CA ASP A 94 -6.08 -16.46 -37.11
C ASP A 94 -6.61 -15.83 -35.81
N THR A 95 -6.85 -14.51 -35.81
CA THR A 95 -7.32 -13.78 -34.62
C THR A 95 -8.66 -14.29 -34.09
N LEU A 96 -9.60 -14.60 -34.97
CA LEU A 96 -10.94 -15.10 -34.60
C LEU A 96 -10.87 -16.49 -33.98
N GLY A 97 -10.02 -17.38 -34.53
CA GLY A 97 -9.75 -18.69 -33.94
C GLY A 97 -9.08 -18.56 -32.58
N HIS A 98 -8.03 -17.73 -32.51
CA HIS A 98 -7.31 -17.47 -31.27
C HIS A 98 -8.21 -16.89 -30.17
N GLN A 99 -9.18 -16.03 -30.48
CA GLN A 99 -10.05 -15.43 -29.46
C GLN A 99 -10.78 -16.47 -28.60
N LYS A 100 -11.12 -17.63 -29.19
CA LYS A 100 -11.75 -18.77 -28.50
C LYS A 100 -10.75 -19.55 -27.63
N GLU A 101 -9.49 -19.58 -28.00
CA GLU A 101 -8.41 -20.31 -27.30
C GLU A 101 -7.58 -19.42 -26.37
N CYS A 102 -7.78 -18.10 -26.44
CA CYS A 102 -6.96 -17.14 -25.72
C CYS A 102 -7.10 -17.36 -24.21
N PRO A 103 -5.99 -17.56 -23.46
CA PRO A 103 -6.04 -17.78 -22.01
C PRO A 103 -6.57 -16.55 -21.25
N PHE A 104 -6.49 -15.36 -21.84
CA PHE A 104 -7.01 -14.11 -21.29
C PHE A 104 -8.42 -13.75 -21.81
N ARG A 105 -9.11 -14.67 -22.50
CA ARG A 105 -10.51 -14.46 -22.85
C ARG A 105 -11.37 -14.43 -21.58
N ASN A 106 -12.34 -13.54 -21.53
CA ASN A 106 -13.34 -13.53 -20.47
C ASN A 106 -14.37 -14.63 -20.74
N GLN A 107 -14.78 -15.32 -19.69
CA GLN A 107 -15.89 -16.27 -19.73
C GLN A 107 -16.76 -16.13 -18.50
N ARG A 108 -18.05 -16.39 -18.66
CA ARG A 108 -19.02 -16.34 -17.57
C ARG A 108 -18.90 -17.62 -16.73
N CYS A 109 -18.72 -17.48 -15.42
CA CYS A 109 -18.75 -18.61 -14.51
C CYS A 109 -20.13 -19.28 -14.53
N LYS A 110 -20.19 -20.60 -14.70
CA LYS A 110 -21.45 -21.38 -14.71
C LYS A 110 -22.21 -21.34 -13.39
N TYR A 111 -21.53 -21.07 -12.28
CA TYR A 111 -22.12 -21.05 -10.94
C TYR A 111 -22.54 -19.65 -10.49
N CYS A 112 -21.64 -18.67 -10.51
CA CYS A 112 -21.90 -17.32 -9.99
C CYS A 112 -22.20 -16.28 -11.07
N ARG A 113 -22.15 -16.65 -12.36
CA ARG A 113 -22.39 -15.79 -13.52
C ARG A 113 -21.48 -14.56 -13.66
N LYS A 114 -20.42 -14.43 -12.86
CA LYS A 114 -19.40 -13.37 -12.99
C LYS A 114 -18.47 -13.65 -14.16
N GLU A 115 -17.96 -12.59 -14.78
CA GLU A 115 -16.91 -12.71 -15.80
C GLU A 115 -15.56 -13.03 -15.16
N VAL A 116 -14.89 -14.06 -15.67
CA VAL A 116 -13.60 -14.53 -15.20
C VAL A 116 -12.72 -14.83 -16.40
N GLN A 117 -11.44 -14.48 -16.35
CA GLN A 117 -10.49 -14.87 -17.39
C GLN A 117 -10.33 -16.40 -17.42
N ALA A 118 -10.19 -16.98 -18.63
CA ALA A 118 -10.08 -18.42 -18.79
C ALA A 118 -8.92 -19.03 -17.99
N ASN A 119 -7.76 -18.35 -17.95
CA ASN A 119 -6.60 -18.75 -17.14
C ASN A 119 -6.88 -18.78 -15.62
N ARG A 120 -7.78 -17.94 -15.12
CA ARG A 120 -8.14 -17.84 -13.70
C ARG A 120 -9.37 -18.67 -13.33
N THR A 121 -9.96 -19.40 -14.27
CA THR A 121 -11.23 -20.10 -14.03
C THR A 121 -11.09 -21.28 -13.09
N LYS A 122 -9.96 -22.00 -13.13
CA LYS A 122 -9.68 -23.08 -12.18
C LYS A 122 -9.57 -22.55 -10.75
N GLU A 123 -8.83 -21.47 -10.57
CA GLU A 123 -8.67 -20.82 -9.27
C GLU A 123 -10.00 -20.25 -8.76
N HIS A 124 -10.71 -19.52 -9.63
CA HIS A 124 -12.05 -19.04 -9.33
C HIS A 124 -12.98 -20.18 -8.89
N ALA A 125 -12.97 -21.33 -9.58
CA ALA A 125 -13.82 -22.46 -9.24
C ALA A 125 -13.57 -22.96 -7.80
N ARG A 126 -12.32 -22.94 -7.32
CA ARG A 126 -11.98 -23.31 -5.94
C ARG A 126 -12.63 -22.36 -4.93
N ILE A 127 -12.59 -21.05 -5.16
CA ILE A 127 -13.12 -20.05 -4.20
C ILE A 127 -14.52 -19.53 -4.54
N CYS A 128 -15.16 -20.06 -5.58
CA CYS A 128 -16.46 -19.57 -6.06
C CYS A 128 -17.56 -19.89 -5.05
N LEU A 129 -18.24 -18.86 -4.54
CA LEU A 129 -19.34 -19.03 -3.60
C LEU A 129 -20.51 -19.86 -4.15
N GLY A 130 -20.70 -19.85 -5.47
CA GLY A 130 -21.75 -20.64 -6.14
C GLY A 130 -21.34 -22.08 -6.47
N ASN A 131 -20.05 -22.43 -6.36
CA ASN A 131 -19.60 -23.78 -6.68
C ASN A 131 -19.76 -24.69 -5.45
N PRO A 132 -20.59 -25.76 -5.50
CA PRO A 132 -20.73 -26.70 -4.39
C PRO A 132 -19.44 -27.48 -4.09
N ASP A 133 -18.59 -27.70 -5.10
CA ASP A 133 -17.26 -28.29 -4.95
C ASP A 133 -16.18 -27.23 -4.64
N GLY A 134 -16.58 -25.96 -4.50
CA GLY A 134 -15.68 -24.91 -4.04
C GLY A 134 -15.26 -25.18 -2.60
N VAL A 135 -14.03 -24.81 -2.26
CA VAL A 135 -13.44 -25.00 -0.95
C VAL A 135 -13.78 -23.82 -0.04
N VAL A 136 -14.03 -24.11 1.23
CA VAL A 136 -14.20 -23.17 2.33
C VAL A 136 -13.24 -23.53 3.46
N ILE A 137 -12.79 -22.53 4.20
CA ILE A 137 -11.91 -22.73 5.35
C ILE A 137 -12.77 -23.05 6.58
N CYS A 138 -12.39 -24.05 7.37
CA CYS A 138 -13.07 -24.37 8.62
C CYS A 138 -12.98 -23.17 9.60
N PRO A 139 -14.11 -22.71 10.18
CA PRO A 139 -14.12 -21.62 11.15
C PRO A 139 -13.26 -21.89 12.40
N TYR A 140 -13.05 -23.16 12.73
CA TYR A 140 -12.30 -23.60 13.91
C TYR A 140 -10.81 -23.86 13.62
N LYS A 141 -10.31 -23.48 12.43
CA LYS A 141 -8.90 -23.64 12.05
C LYS A 141 -7.97 -22.92 13.04
N GLU A 142 -8.29 -21.68 13.39
CA GLU A 142 -7.43 -20.83 14.24
C GLU A 142 -7.32 -21.38 15.68
N VAL A 143 -8.32 -22.15 16.13
CA VAL A 143 -8.32 -22.82 17.43
C VAL A 143 -7.85 -24.29 17.35
N GLY A 144 -7.31 -24.73 16.21
CA GLY A 144 -6.62 -26.01 16.09
C GLY A 144 -7.39 -27.14 15.40
N CYS A 145 -8.44 -26.87 14.62
CA CYS A 145 -9.06 -27.92 13.81
C CYS A 145 -8.11 -28.37 12.69
N GLU A 146 -7.83 -29.67 12.63
CA GLU A 146 -6.93 -30.29 11.64
C GLU A 146 -7.44 -30.17 10.19
N THR A 147 -8.76 -30.05 10.01
CA THR A 147 -9.36 -29.96 8.68
C THR A 147 -9.48 -28.50 8.26
N ILE A 148 -8.48 -28.01 7.53
CA ILE A 148 -8.39 -26.60 7.12
C ILE A 148 -9.35 -26.30 5.97
N GLU A 149 -9.25 -27.06 4.89
CA GLU A 149 -9.99 -26.86 3.65
C GLU A 149 -11.08 -27.93 3.51
N ILE A 150 -12.33 -27.50 3.31
CA ILE A 150 -13.50 -28.37 3.22
C ILE A 150 -14.28 -28.01 1.96
N ALA A 151 -14.78 -28.99 1.21
CA ALA A 151 -15.70 -28.69 0.13
C ALA A 151 -17.00 -28.09 0.70
N ARG A 152 -17.53 -27.05 0.06
CA ARG A 152 -18.70 -26.30 0.54
C ARG A 152 -19.90 -27.20 0.82
N LYS A 153 -20.13 -28.20 -0.05
CA LYS A 153 -21.18 -29.20 0.13
C LYS A 153 -21.01 -30.08 1.39
N ASP A 154 -19.78 -30.29 1.83
CA ASP A 154 -19.44 -31.17 2.96
C ASP A 154 -19.31 -30.40 4.28
N LEU A 155 -19.32 -29.06 4.25
CA LEU A 155 -19.12 -28.19 5.41
C LEU A 155 -20.08 -28.52 6.57
N ASP A 156 -21.37 -28.67 6.27
CA ASP A 156 -22.39 -28.95 7.29
C ASP A 156 -22.16 -30.30 7.97
N THR A 157 -21.84 -31.32 7.16
CA THR A 157 -21.54 -32.66 7.67
C THR A 157 -20.26 -32.68 8.51
N HIS A 158 -19.25 -31.91 8.13
CA HIS A 158 -18.00 -31.76 8.88
C HIS A 158 -18.26 -31.11 10.24
N ILE A 159 -18.95 -29.96 10.26
CA ILE A 159 -19.24 -29.22 11.50
C ILE A 159 -20.04 -30.10 12.46
N THR A 160 -21.06 -30.79 11.95
CA THR A 160 -21.92 -31.67 12.76
C THR A 160 -21.13 -32.85 13.32
N LYS A 161 -20.34 -33.56 12.48
CA LYS A 161 -19.55 -34.72 12.93
C LYS A 161 -18.45 -34.35 13.92
N LYS A 162 -17.82 -33.18 13.76
CA LYS A 162 -16.74 -32.69 14.61
C LYS A 162 -17.20 -31.70 15.69
N MET A 163 -18.50 -31.56 15.93
CA MET A 163 -19.06 -30.56 16.85
C MET A 163 -18.45 -30.65 18.26
N ILE A 164 -18.39 -31.85 18.84
CA ILE A 164 -17.82 -32.08 20.18
C ILE A 164 -16.34 -31.72 20.21
N SER A 165 -15.56 -32.09 19.17
CA SER A 165 -14.15 -31.70 19.09
C SER A 165 -13.98 -30.18 18.96
N HIS A 166 -14.80 -29.52 18.15
CA HIS A 166 -14.77 -28.05 18.01
C HIS A 166 -15.12 -27.36 19.32
N GLN A 167 -16.12 -27.86 20.05
CA GLN A 167 -16.47 -27.35 21.39
C GLN A 167 -15.31 -27.54 22.37
N LYS A 168 -14.63 -28.69 22.36
CA LYS A 168 -13.46 -28.92 23.20
C LYS A 168 -12.31 -27.96 22.87
N LEU A 169 -12.05 -27.69 21.59
CA LEU A 169 -11.04 -26.71 21.16
C LEU A 169 -11.40 -25.31 21.68
N LEU A 170 -12.65 -24.88 21.53
CA LEU A 170 -13.11 -23.60 22.08
C LEU A 170 -12.97 -23.53 23.60
N LEU A 171 -13.36 -24.59 24.32
CA LEU A 171 -13.23 -24.64 25.78
C LEU A 171 -11.76 -24.56 26.22
N CYS A 172 -10.86 -25.22 25.48
CA CYS A 172 -9.43 -25.14 25.73
C CYS A 172 -8.91 -23.71 25.53
N GLU A 173 -9.27 -23.06 24.42
CA GLU A 173 -8.90 -21.67 24.14
C GLU A 173 -9.44 -20.71 25.22
N LEU A 174 -10.71 -20.88 25.63
CA LEU A 174 -11.32 -20.08 26.70
C LEU A 174 -10.60 -20.25 28.05
N ASN A 175 -10.20 -21.46 28.40
CA ASN A 175 -9.44 -21.71 29.63
C ASN A 175 -8.05 -21.08 29.58
N GLN A 176 -7.35 -21.19 28.44
CA GLN A 176 -6.06 -20.52 28.27
C GLN A 176 -6.17 -18.99 28.36
N LEU A 177 -7.23 -18.42 27.80
CA LEU A 177 -7.50 -16.98 27.92
C LEU A 177 -7.81 -16.59 29.36
N ARG A 178 -8.57 -17.40 30.09
CA ARG A 178 -8.83 -17.17 31.53
C ARG A 178 -7.53 -17.16 32.33
N GLU A 179 -6.68 -18.16 32.17
CA GLU A 179 -5.40 -18.22 32.89
C GLU A 179 -4.51 -17.00 32.58
N LYS A 180 -4.50 -16.55 31.32
CA LYS A 180 -3.78 -15.31 30.93
C LYS A 180 -4.38 -14.07 31.59
N MET A 181 -5.71 -13.99 31.68
CA MET A 181 -6.38 -12.88 32.38
C MET A 181 -6.04 -12.89 33.87
N ASP A 182 -6.10 -14.05 34.53
CA ASP A 182 -5.77 -14.20 35.96
C ASP A 182 -4.31 -13.80 36.24
N MET A 183 -3.38 -14.19 35.37
CA MET A 183 -1.98 -13.78 35.45
C MET A 183 -1.82 -12.26 35.33
N LYS A 184 -2.59 -11.62 34.44
CA LYS A 184 -2.56 -10.16 34.26
C LYS A 184 -3.19 -9.43 35.43
N GLU A 185 -4.26 -9.95 36.01
CA GLU A 185 -4.84 -9.42 37.24
C GLU A 185 -3.84 -9.46 38.41
N PHE A 186 -3.07 -10.56 38.52
CA PHE A 186 -2.00 -10.65 39.50
C PHE A 186 -0.88 -9.62 39.27
N GLU A 187 -0.45 -9.42 38.03
CA GLU A 187 0.52 -8.38 37.67
C GLU A 187 0.02 -6.98 38.04
N ILE A 188 -1.24 -6.66 37.73
CA ILE A 188 -1.87 -5.38 38.07
C ILE A 188 -1.91 -5.19 39.59
N SER A 189 -2.33 -6.21 40.34
CA SER A 189 -2.39 -6.15 41.81
C SER A 189 -1.03 -5.88 42.44
N ASN A 190 0.04 -6.49 41.91
CA ASN A 190 1.40 -6.24 42.38
C ASN A 190 1.88 -4.82 42.06
N LEU A 191 1.55 -4.31 40.87
CA LEU A 191 1.88 -2.94 40.47
C LEU A 191 1.15 -1.92 41.35
N ASP A 192 -0.12 -2.14 41.64
CA ASP A 192 -0.93 -1.30 42.53
C ASP A 192 -0.37 -1.28 43.95
N ARG A 193 0.07 -2.43 44.48
CA ARG A 193 0.73 -2.51 45.79
C ARG A 193 2.01 -1.67 45.80
N TRP A 194 2.83 -1.79 44.77
CA TRP A 194 4.07 -1.03 44.66
C TRP A 194 3.79 0.48 44.55
N ASN A 195 2.84 0.88 43.71
CA ASN A 195 2.41 2.28 43.57
C ASN A 195 1.84 2.84 44.87
N THR A 196 1.05 2.05 45.62
CA THR A 196 0.51 2.46 46.93
C THR A 196 1.63 2.68 47.95
N SER A 197 2.64 1.81 47.96
CA SER A 197 3.80 2.00 48.83
C SER A 197 4.59 3.25 48.44
N ARG A 198 4.82 3.46 47.14
CA ARG A 198 5.58 4.61 46.63
C ARG A 198 4.86 5.93 46.88
N THR A 199 3.55 5.96 46.66
CA THR A 199 2.73 7.14 46.98
C THR A 199 2.78 7.46 48.47
N ARG A 200 2.62 6.47 49.37
CA ARG A 200 2.80 6.69 50.82
C ARG A 200 4.17 7.28 51.15
N SER A 201 5.25 6.76 50.57
CA SER A 201 6.59 7.33 50.77
C SER A 201 6.70 8.77 50.27
N ILE A 202 6.12 9.08 49.11
CA ILE A 202 6.08 10.46 48.58
C ILE A 202 5.33 11.38 49.55
N TRP A 203 4.14 10.98 50.05
CA TRP A 203 3.39 11.76 51.03
C TRP A 203 4.19 12.04 52.30
N VAL A 204 4.91 11.04 52.83
CA VAL A 204 5.78 11.20 54.01
C VAL A 204 6.91 12.19 53.73
N ILE A 205 7.61 12.05 52.59
CA ILE A 205 8.70 12.95 52.21
C ILE A 205 8.18 14.37 52.01
N SER A 206 7.06 14.55 51.31
CA SER A 206 6.43 15.85 51.12
C SER A 206 6.04 16.49 52.46
N ALA A 207 5.48 15.73 53.41
CA ALA A 207 5.14 16.23 54.74
C ALA A 207 6.38 16.68 55.52
N LEU A 208 7.48 15.92 55.47
CA LEU A 208 8.75 16.28 56.13
C LEU A 208 9.34 17.57 55.56
N VAL A 209 9.32 17.73 54.24
CA VAL A 209 9.79 18.96 53.56
C VAL A 209 8.94 20.16 53.99
N ILE A 210 7.61 20.01 54.00
CA ILE A 210 6.69 21.07 54.43
C ILE A 210 6.95 21.46 55.89
N MET A 211 7.13 20.48 56.78
CA MET A 211 7.46 20.75 58.19
C MET A 211 8.81 21.47 58.34
N GLY A 212 9.83 21.06 57.59
CA GLY A 212 11.14 21.71 57.61
C GLY A 212 11.07 23.18 57.18
N ILE A 213 10.33 23.46 56.09
CA ILE A 213 10.10 24.84 55.63
C ILE A 213 9.35 25.65 56.70
N ALA A 214 8.33 25.08 57.34
CA ALA A 214 7.59 25.75 58.41
C ALA A 214 8.49 26.11 59.61
N ILE A 215 9.37 25.20 60.04
CA ILE A 215 10.34 25.44 61.11
C ILE A 215 11.29 26.59 60.74
N LEU A 216 11.83 26.60 59.52
CA LEU A 216 12.72 27.67 59.06
C LEU A 216 12.01 29.03 59.08
N ILE A 217 10.76 29.08 58.61
CA ILE A 217 9.96 30.32 58.65
C ILE A 217 9.76 30.78 60.10
N GLN A 218 9.40 29.87 61.01
CA GLN A 218 9.23 30.21 62.43
C GLN A 218 10.53 30.75 63.06
N LEU A 219 11.69 30.15 62.76
CA LEU A 219 12.98 30.65 63.22
C LEU A 219 13.29 32.05 62.70
N VAL A 220 13.03 32.32 61.41
CA VAL A 220 13.21 33.66 60.82
C VAL A 220 12.32 34.68 61.53
N LEU A 221 11.06 34.34 61.84
CA LEU A 221 10.15 35.22 62.55
C LEU A 221 10.64 35.51 63.99
N ILE A 222 11.12 34.49 64.71
CA ILE A 222 11.68 34.65 66.05
C ILE A 222 12.91 35.57 66.04
N VAL A 223 13.84 35.36 65.09
CA VAL A 223 15.03 36.22 64.93
C VAL A 223 14.62 37.66 64.61
N ASN A 224 13.64 37.85 63.72
CA ASN A 224 13.11 39.16 63.39
C ASN A 224 12.47 39.85 64.60
N GLN A 225 11.67 39.14 65.40
CA GLN A 225 11.06 39.67 66.62
C GLN A 225 12.11 40.08 67.66
N LYS A 226 13.15 39.28 67.84
CA LYS A 226 14.25 39.62 68.74
C LYS A 226 15.03 40.86 68.26
N GLN A 227 15.23 41.02 66.94
CA GLN A 227 15.84 42.24 66.39
C GLN A 227 14.97 43.48 66.59
N ILE A 228 13.64 43.35 66.46
CA ILE A 228 12.65 44.40 66.74
C ILE A 228 12.77 44.87 68.19
N GLU A 229 12.80 43.94 69.16
CA GLU A 229 12.92 44.26 70.59
C GLU A 229 14.24 44.97 70.94
N THR A 230 15.33 44.68 70.20
CA THR A 230 16.63 45.34 70.40
C THR A 230 16.80 46.65 69.63
N SER A 231 15.93 46.96 68.67
CA SER A 231 16.03 48.15 67.81
C SER A 231 15.40 49.37 68.49
N LYS A 232 16.13 50.49 68.54
CA LYS A 232 15.60 51.79 69.00
C LYS A 232 14.96 52.62 67.88
N ASP A 233 15.01 52.14 66.63
CA ASP A 233 14.49 52.84 65.46
C ASP A 233 13.02 52.45 65.18
N ASN A 234 12.09 53.35 65.47
CA ASN A 234 10.63 53.16 65.31
C ASN A 234 10.19 52.83 63.88
N LYS A 235 10.93 53.32 62.86
CA LYS A 235 10.56 53.09 61.45
C LYS A 235 10.83 51.66 60.98
N LEU A 236 11.90 51.03 61.47
CA LEU A 236 12.21 49.62 61.19
C LEU A 236 11.24 48.66 61.91
N LEU A 237 10.61 49.13 62.98
CA LEU A 237 9.62 48.39 63.76
C LEU A 237 8.30 48.22 63.00
N GLU A 238 7.80 49.30 62.36
CA GLU A 238 6.56 49.27 61.58
C GLU A 238 6.67 48.38 60.33
N ASP A 239 7.74 48.52 59.55
CA ASP A 239 7.96 47.70 58.35
C ASP A 239 8.02 46.20 58.68
N LYS A 240 8.61 45.84 59.83
CA LYS A 240 8.68 44.44 60.29
C LYS A 240 7.35 43.93 60.86
N LEU A 241 6.52 44.78 61.47
CA LEU A 241 5.17 44.43 61.94
C LEU A 241 4.22 44.12 60.78
N ASP A 242 4.33 44.83 59.66
CA ASP A 242 3.49 44.57 58.49
C ASP A 242 3.84 43.24 57.79
N ILE A 243 5.12 42.85 57.80
CA ILE A 243 5.53 41.51 57.33
C ILE A 243 4.95 40.41 58.24
N LEU A 244 4.95 40.61 59.55
CA LEU A 244 4.33 39.68 60.51
C LEU A 244 2.81 39.56 60.32
N ARG A 245 2.12 40.68 60.03
CA ARG A 245 0.67 40.68 59.73
C ARG A 245 0.35 39.94 58.43
N LEU A 246 1.13 40.16 57.37
CA LEU A 246 1.00 39.42 56.10
C LEU A 246 1.21 37.93 56.29
N TYR A 247 2.15 37.52 57.14
CA TYR A 247 2.39 36.12 57.46
C TYR A 247 1.21 35.47 58.19
N LEU A 248 0.68 36.11 59.24
CA LEU A 248 -0.49 35.59 59.98
C LEU A 248 -1.72 35.47 59.06
N TYR A 249 -1.93 36.44 58.17
CA TYR A 249 -3.00 36.38 57.17
C TYR A 249 -2.85 35.20 56.20
N LEU A 250 -1.62 34.94 55.72
CA LEU A 250 -1.35 33.79 54.85
C LEU A 250 -1.53 32.46 55.60
N GLN A 251 -1.13 32.39 56.87
CA GLN A 251 -1.28 31.20 57.70
C GLN A 251 -2.75 30.85 57.95
N ASP A 252 -3.60 31.84 58.24
CA ASP A 252 -5.05 31.63 58.42
C ASP A 252 -5.73 31.18 57.13
N ASN A 253 -5.33 31.73 55.98
CA ASN A 253 -5.88 31.36 54.68
C ASN A 253 -5.46 29.93 54.27
N TRP A 254 -4.25 29.52 54.63
CA TRP A 254 -3.76 28.15 54.42
C TRP A 254 -4.50 27.13 55.30
N ASN A 255 -4.71 27.45 56.58
CA ASN A 255 -5.49 26.62 57.51
C ASN A 255 -6.97 26.50 57.12
N GLY A 256 -7.55 27.56 56.54
CA GLY A 256 -8.89 27.54 55.95
C GLY A 256 -9.01 26.57 54.77
N ARG A 257 -8.02 26.55 53.87
CA ARG A 257 -7.99 25.64 52.70
C ARG A 257 -7.74 24.18 53.08
N LEU A 258 -6.93 23.90 54.10
CA LEU A 258 -6.72 22.54 54.62
C LEU A 258 -8.01 21.92 55.20
N LYS A 259 -8.85 22.72 55.89
CA LYS A 259 -10.14 22.26 56.40
C LYS A 259 -11.16 21.89 55.31
N VAL A 260 -11.04 22.49 54.12
CA VAL A 260 -11.91 22.18 52.96
C VAL A 260 -11.46 20.89 52.26
N LEU A 261 -10.16 20.62 52.23
CA LEU A 261 -9.61 19.40 51.62
C LEU A 261 -9.82 18.15 52.49
N ASN A 262 -9.90 18.28 53.82
CA ASN A 262 -10.11 17.15 54.74
C ASN A 262 -11.60 16.76 54.96
N ARG A 263 -12.53 17.39 54.22
CA ARG A 263 -13.98 17.10 54.22
C ARG A 263 -14.49 16.43 52.93
N ARG A 264 -13.59 16.05 52.02
CA ARG A 264 -13.88 15.21 50.84
C ARG A 264 -13.16 13.88 50.99
#